data_AF-A0A974YMY2-F1
#
_entry.id   AF-A0A974YMY2-F1
#
_cell.length_a   1.000
_cell.length_b   1.000
_cell.length_c   1.000
_cell.angle_alpha   90.00
_cell.angle_beta   90.00
_cell.angle_gamma   90.00
#
_symmetry.space_group_name_H-M   'P 1'
#
loop_
_entity.id
_entity.type
_entity.pdbx_description
1 polymer ?
#
loop_
_entity_poly.entity_id
_entity_poly.type
_entity_poly.pdbx_seq_one_letter_code
_entity_poly.pdbx_strand_id
1 'polypeptide(L)'
;MSIWKDKSGNFAVMTAIVAVPLIGAAGMATDFSMALSRKADLQAAADAAVLAAASMPSTSVDNMKIEATRVFIANLSGDLAKSASVDDLQVSASNYITLNARTRVPLTIGQILFQDNLEVAVSAQSVRSGYQKIEVSMVLDNTGSMSGQKLTDLKAAANSLLKVFETASNVNARFSLVPFSRYVNVGTENRGSLGLVYLMIRLRSEIPALPRKNSCPSRAAKWFRPPLRMTA
;
A
#
# COMPACT_ATOMS: atom_id res chain seq x y z
N MET A 1 -8.04 70.16 -42.01
CA MET A 1 -8.51 68.86 -41.48
C MET A 1 -7.60 67.77 -42.06
N SER A 2 -6.52 67.40 -41.35
CA SER A 2 -5.52 66.44 -41.84
C SER A 2 -5.49 65.23 -40.93
N ILE A 3 -6.46 64.33 -41.10
CA ILE A 3 -6.55 63.05 -40.38
C ILE A 3 -5.61 61.97 -40.97
N TRP A 4 -4.99 62.25 -42.13
CA TRP A 4 -4.22 61.29 -42.92
C TRP A 4 -2.70 61.28 -42.65
N LYS A 5 -2.20 62.20 -41.82
CA LYS A 5 -0.77 62.24 -41.40
C LYS A 5 -0.56 61.73 -39.98
N ASP A 6 -1.62 61.31 -39.30
CA ASP A 6 -1.55 60.96 -37.88
C ASP A 6 -1.16 59.49 -37.69
N LYS A 7 0.15 59.22 -37.57
CA LYS A 7 0.69 57.88 -37.32
C LYS A 7 0.44 57.39 -35.88
N SER A 8 -0.03 58.27 -34.99
CA SER A 8 -0.30 57.94 -33.59
C SER A 8 -1.45 56.93 -33.44
N GLY A 9 -2.45 56.95 -34.35
CA GLY A 9 -3.56 56.01 -34.35
C GLY A 9 -3.21 54.58 -34.75
N ASN A 10 -2.25 54.38 -35.68
CA ASN A 10 -1.87 53.04 -36.13
C ASN A 10 -1.15 52.23 -35.04
N PHE A 11 -0.37 52.91 -34.20
CA PHE A 11 0.23 52.27 -33.02
C PHE A 11 -0.86 51.80 -32.05
N ALA A 12 -1.84 52.66 -31.73
CA ALA A 12 -2.94 52.30 -30.84
C ALA A 12 -3.77 51.12 -31.38
N VAL A 13 -4.04 51.07 -32.69
CA VAL A 13 -4.77 49.96 -33.33
C VAL A 13 -3.97 48.66 -33.26
N MET A 14 -2.66 48.67 -33.59
CA MET A 14 -1.82 47.48 -33.50
C MET A 14 -1.64 46.99 -32.06
N THR A 15 -1.45 47.92 -31.11
CA THR A 15 -1.39 47.59 -29.68
C THR A 15 -2.70 46.98 -29.19
N ALA A 16 -3.86 47.50 -29.60
CA ALA A 16 -5.16 46.94 -29.22
C ALA A 16 -5.34 45.51 -29.74
N ILE A 17 -4.94 45.24 -30.99
CA ILE A 17 -5.02 43.89 -31.58
C ILE A 17 -4.09 42.91 -30.86
N VAL A 18 -2.88 43.33 -30.47
CA VAL A 18 -1.91 42.47 -29.76
C VAL A 18 -2.23 42.33 -28.26
N ALA A 19 -2.89 43.32 -27.65
CA ALA A 19 -3.27 43.27 -26.25
C ALA A 19 -4.26 42.15 -25.95
N VAL A 20 -5.20 41.87 -26.87
CA VAL A 20 -6.22 40.81 -26.70
C VAL A 20 -5.59 39.42 -26.48
N PRO A 21 -4.72 38.89 -27.37
CA PRO A 21 -4.11 37.59 -27.15
C PRO A 21 -3.14 37.57 -25.97
N LEU A 22 -2.49 38.69 -25.62
CA LEU A 22 -1.62 38.77 -24.44
C LEU A 22 -2.41 38.67 -23.13
N ILE A 23 -3.53 39.37 -23.02
CA ILE A 23 -4.44 39.29 -21.86
C ILE A 23 -5.04 37.88 -21.78
N GLY A 24 -5.45 37.30 -22.91
CA GLY A 24 -5.93 35.92 -22.98
C GLY A 24 -4.89 34.92 -22.49
N ALA A 25 -3.63 35.05 -22.91
CA ALA A 25 -2.54 34.19 -22.47
C ALA A 25 -2.25 34.35 -20.96
N ALA A 26 -2.22 35.59 -20.45
CA ALA A 26 -2.03 35.85 -19.02
C ALA A 26 -3.18 35.27 -18.17
N GLY A 27 -4.41 35.37 -18.67
CA GLY A 27 -5.57 34.78 -18.01
C GLY A 27 -5.54 33.27 -17.96
N MET A 28 -5.22 32.62 -19.08
CA MET A 28 -5.04 31.16 -19.12
C MET A 28 -3.91 30.68 -18.20
N ALA A 29 -2.81 31.44 -18.09
CA ALA A 29 -1.73 31.11 -17.17
C ALA A 29 -2.18 31.17 -15.70
N THR A 30 -3.05 32.12 -15.36
CA THR A 30 -3.62 32.25 -14.01
C THR A 30 -4.58 31.10 -13.71
N ASP A 31 -5.48 30.79 -14.64
CA ASP A 31 -6.41 29.67 -14.50
C ASP A 31 -5.69 28.33 -14.37
N PHE A 32 -4.63 28.12 -15.15
CA PHE A 32 -3.82 26.92 -15.07
C PHE A 32 -3.10 26.81 -13.72
N SER A 33 -2.58 27.93 -13.21
CA SER A 33 -1.95 27.98 -11.89
C SER A 33 -2.95 27.63 -10.79
N MET A 34 -4.17 28.18 -10.85
CA MET A 34 -5.26 27.83 -9.93
C MET A 34 -5.63 26.35 -10.03
N ALA A 35 -5.78 25.82 -11.25
CA ALA A 35 -6.09 24.41 -11.46
C ALA A 35 -5.02 23.47 -10.88
N LEU A 36 -3.74 23.83 -11.00
CA LEU A 36 -2.64 23.08 -10.40
C LEU A 36 -2.68 23.13 -8.86
N SER A 37 -2.93 24.29 -8.26
CA SER A 37 -3.09 24.39 -6.80
C SER A 37 -4.25 23.53 -6.31
N ARG A 38 -5.41 23.60 -6.99
CA ARG A 38 -6.59 22.78 -6.66
C ARG A 38 -6.33 21.29 -6.82
N LYS A 39 -5.56 20.88 -7.84
CA LYS A 39 -5.12 19.50 -8.03
C LYS A 39 -4.24 19.04 -6.87
N ALA A 40 -3.32 19.89 -6.39
CA ALA A 40 -2.45 19.56 -5.26
C ALA A 40 -3.26 19.37 -3.97
N ASP A 41 -4.24 20.25 -3.69
CA ASP A 41 -5.14 20.11 -2.54
C ASP A 41 -5.95 18.80 -2.62
N LEU A 42 -6.48 18.48 -3.80
CA LEU A 42 -7.23 17.24 -4.04
C LEU A 42 -6.36 15.99 -3.82
N GLN A 43 -5.11 16.01 -4.30
CA GLN A 43 -4.16 14.93 -4.11
C GLN A 43 -3.81 14.77 -2.62
N ALA A 44 -3.56 15.86 -1.90
CA ALA A 44 -3.28 15.82 -0.47
C ALA A 44 -4.45 15.23 0.34
N ALA A 45 -5.69 15.60 -0.01
CA ALA A 45 -6.88 15.02 0.60
C ALA A 45 -7.04 13.53 0.25
N ALA A 46 -6.76 13.13 -0.99
CA ALA A 46 -6.78 11.74 -1.42
C ALA A 46 -5.73 10.88 -0.69
N ASP A 47 -4.51 11.40 -0.52
CA ASP A 47 -3.42 10.76 0.21
C ASP A 47 -3.76 10.58 1.70
N ALA A 48 -4.35 11.60 2.33
CA ALA A 48 -4.84 11.51 3.70
C ALA A 48 -5.96 10.47 3.85
N ALA A 49 -6.88 10.41 2.89
CA ALA A 49 -7.98 9.46 2.87
C ALA A 49 -7.52 8.00 2.73
N VAL A 50 -6.59 7.70 1.81
CA VAL A 50 -6.04 6.33 1.67
C VAL A 50 -5.21 5.93 2.88
N LEU A 51 -4.52 6.86 3.53
CA LEU A 51 -3.76 6.57 4.73
C LEU A 51 -4.70 6.27 5.91
N ALA A 52 -5.77 7.05 6.08
CA ALA A 52 -6.80 6.78 7.08
C ALA A 52 -7.44 5.40 6.86
N ALA A 53 -7.85 5.09 5.62
CA ALA A 53 -8.38 3.78 5.27
C ALA A 53 -7.38 2.63 5.55
N ALA A 54 -6.09 2.84 5.27
CA ALA A 54 -5.05 1.85 5.52
C ALA A 54 -4.71 1.65 7.00
N SER A 55 -4.98 2.64 7.84
CA SER A 55 -4.79 2.57 9.29
C SER A 55 -5.92 1.82 10.01
N MET A 56 -7.07 1.63 9.35
CA MET A 56 -8.20 0.95 9.97
C MET A 56 -7.93 -0.54 10.18
N PRO A 57 -8.26 -1.10 11.37
CA PRO A 57 -8.14 -2.52 11.65
C PRO A 57 -9.25 -3.36 11.00
N SER A 58 -10.23 -2.74 10.34
CA SER A 58 -11.35 -3.44 9.70
C SER A 58 -10.89 -4.25 8.49
N THR A 59 -11.59 -5.33 8.16
CA THR A 59 -11.42 -6.09 6.92
C THR A 59 -12.46 -5.73 5.86
N SER A 60 -13.51 -4.98 6.23
CA SER A 60 -14.58 -4.58 5.31
C SER A 60 -14.16 -3.36 4.47
N VAL A 61 -14.26 -3.51 3.16
CA VAL A 61 -14.00 -2.44 2.17
C VAL A 61 -15.01 -1.29 2.34
N ASP A 62 -16.26 -1.59 2.70
CA ASP A 62 -17.31 -0.57 2.85
C ASP A 62 -17.00 0.39 4.01
N ASN A 63 -16.54 -0.15 5.14
CA ASN A 63 -16.14 0.67 6.29
C ASN A 63 -14.93 1.55 5.97
N MET A 64 -13.97 1.02 5.19
CA MET A 64 -12.83 1.79 4.70
C MET A 64 -13.26 2.90 3.76
N LYS A 65 -14.23 2.64 2.88
CA LYS A 65 -14.76 3.64 1.95
C LYS A 65 -15.47 4.78 2.68
N ILE A 66 -16.26 4.47 3.69
CA ILE A 66 -16.94 5.48 4.52
C ILE A 66 -15.91 6.38 5.21
N GLU A 67 -14.91 5.78 5.86
CA GLU A 67 -13.88 6.53 6.58
C GLU A 67 -12.98 7.33 5.64
N ALA A 68 -12.56 6.73 4.51
CA ALA A 68 -11.81 7.43 3.48
C ALA A 68 -12.57 8.66 2.97
N THR A 69 -13.87 8.51 2.70
CA THR A 69 -14.72 9.60 2.22
C THR A 69 -14.85 10.71 3.29
N ARG A 70 -15.01 10.32 4.56
CA ARG A 70 -15.07 11.25 5.68
C ARG A 70 -13.79 12.08 5.80
N VAL A 71 -12.62 11.42 5.77
CA VAL A 71 -11.32 12.08 5.84
C VAL A 71 -11.04 12.90 4.58
N PHE A 72 -11.42 12.42 3.40
CA PHE A 72 -11.29 13.14 2.15
C PHE A 72 -12.02 14.48 2.19
N ILE A 73 -13.32 14.46 2.55
CA ILE A 73 -14.14 15.69 2.63
C ILE A 73 -13.61 16.62 3.74
N ALA A 74 -13.16 16.08 4.88
CA ALA A 74 -12.62 16.87 5.98
C ALA A 74 -11.32 17.60 5.64
N ASN A 75 -10.54 17.09 4.68
CA ASN A 75 -9.30 17.74 4.21
C ASN A 75 -9.53 18.72 3.05
N LEU A 76 -10.76 18.81 2.53
CA LEU A 76 -11.12 19.79 1.52
C LEU A 76 -11.82 20.99 2.15
N SER A 77 -11.66 22.17 1.54
CA SER A 77 -12.26 23.40 2.02
C SER A 77 -12.77 24.28 0.87
N GLY A 78 -13.78 25.10 1.18
CA GLY A 78 -14.41 26.02 0.21
C GLY A 78 -15.17 25.28 -0.91
N ASP A 79 -15.06 25.78 -2.14
CA ASP A 79 -15.78 25.22 -3.29
C ASP A 79 -15.28 23.84 -3.72
N LEU A 80 -14.03 23.47 -3.39
CA LEU A 80 -13.52 22.12 -3.65
C LEU A 80 -14.32 21.05 -2.92
N ALA A 81 -14.75 21.31 -1.69
CA ALA A 81 -15.52 20.35 -0.91
C ALA A 81 -16.93 20.09 -1.50
N LYS A 82 -17.44 21.02 -2.32
CA LYS A 82 -18.76 20.90 -2.96
C LYS A 82 -18.71 20.19 -4.31
N SER A 83 -17.60 20.33 -5.05
CA SER A 83 -17.44 19.77 -6.40
C SER A 83 -16.59 18.49 -6.43
N ALA A 84 -15.86 18.17 -5.36
CA ALA A 84 -15.06 16.95 -5.28
C ALA A 84 -15.91 15.73 -4.90
N SER A 85 -15.68 14.62 -5.58
CA SER A 85 -16.29 13.33 -5.31
C SER A 85 -15.26 12.21 -5.36
N VAL A 86 -15.42 11.23 -4.48
CA VAL A 86 -14.68 9.96 -4.56
C VAL A 86 -15.43 9.04 -5.53
N ASP A 87 -14.78 8.62 -6.61
CA ASP A 87 -15.40 7.69 -7.57
C ASP A 87 -15.37 6.27 -7.04
N ASP A 88 -14.18 5.84 -6.60
CA ASP A 88 -13.95 4.46 -6.23
C ASP A 88 -12.80 4.32 -5.22
N LEU A 89 -12.93 3.29 -4.39
CA LEU A 89 -11.89 2.83 -3.47
C LEU A 89 -11.72 1.33 -3.68
N GLN A 90 -10.57 0.94 -4.20
CA GLN A 90 -10.25 -0.46 -4.48
C GLN A 90 -9.20 -0.97 -3.50
N VAL A 91 -9.42 -2.17 -2.98
CA VAL A 91 -8.42 -2.90 -2.20
C VAL A 91 -7.88 -4.03 -3.06
N SER A 92 -6.61 -3.91 -3.46
CA SER A 92 -5.91 -4.92 -4.25
C SER A 92 -5.57 -6.15 -3.40
N ALA A 93 -5.48 -7.32 -4.04
CA ALA A 93 -5.03 -8.56 -3.42
C ALA A 93 -3.63 -8.48 -2.80
N SER A 94 -2.81 -7.49 -3.23
CA SER A 94 -1.48 -7.22 -2.67
C SER A 94 -1.49 -6.21 -1.52
N ASN A 95 -2.66 -5.95 -0.90
CA ASN A 95 -2.87 -5.05 0.25
C ASN A 95 -2.63 -3.56 -0.02
N TYR A 96 -2.71 -3.17 -1.29
CA TYR A 96 -2.75 -1.77 -1.68
C TYR A 96 -4.19 -1.29 -1.66
N ILE A 97 -4.43 -0.15 -1.02
CA ILE A 97 -5.69 0.60 -1.11
C ILE A 97 -5.46 1.72 -2.10
N THR A 98 -6.23 1.73 -3.19
CA THR A 98 -6.20 2.77 -4.21
C THR A 98 -7.50 3.56 -4.13
N LEU A 99 -7.41 4.88 -4.08
CA LEU A 99 -8.56 5.79 -4.12
C LEU A 99 -8.44 6.68 -5.36
N ASN A 100 -9.53 6.75 -6.11
CA ASN A 100 -9.67 7.66 -7.24
C ASN A 100 -10.69 8.73 -6.89
N ALA A 101 -10.30 9.99 -7.03
CA ALA A 101 -11.17 11.13 -6.79
C ALA A 101 -11.13 12.10 -7.96
N ARG A 102 -12.25 12.78 -8.17
CA ARG A 102 -12.41 13.81 -9.19
C ARG A 102 -12.99 15.07 -8.60
N THR A 103 -12.65 16.20 -9.20
CA THR A 103 -13.28 17.49 -8.90
C THR A 103 -13.42 18.31 -10.17
N ARG A 104 -14.35 19.27 -10.15
CA ARG A 104 -14.48 20.28 -11.19
C ARG A 104 -13.94 21.60 -10.66
N VAL A 105 -12.95 22.13 -11.36
CA VAL A 105 -12.35 23.44 -11.08
C VAL A 105 -12.96 24.46 -12.04
N PRO A 106 -13.69 25.47 -11.54
CA PRO A 106 -14.19 26.54 -12.38
C PRO A 106 -13.01 27.35 -12.92
N LEU A 107 -13.00 27.61 -14.23
CA LEU A 107 -12.04 28.51 -14.86
C LEU A 107 -12.53 29.96 -14.68
N THR A 108 -11.68 30.97 -14.82
CA THR A 108 -12.10 32.38 -14.76
C THR A 108 -12.04 33.03 -16.14
N ILE A 109 -10.91 32.96 -16.83
CA ILE A 109 -10.73 33.51 -18.18
C ILE A 109 -10.97 32.43 -19.26
N GLY A 110 -10.69 31.17 -18.94
CA GLY A 110 -10.97 30.02 -19.80
C GLY A 110 -12.46 29.78 -20.08
N GLN A 111 -13.37 30.31 -19.25
CA GLN A 111 -14.82 30.24 -19.50
C GLN A 111 -15.23 31.02 -20.75
N ILE A 112 -14.53 32.12 -21.04
CA ILE A 112 -14.82 32.97 -22.20
C ILE A 112 -14.35 32.31 -23.50
N LEU A 113 -13.33 31.45 -23.44
CA LEU A 113 -12.65 30.91 -24.61
C LEU A 113 -12.95 29.43 -24.90
N PHE A 114 -13.26 28.61 -23.89
CA PHE A 114 -13.34 27.15 -24.07
C PHE A 114 -14.52 26.50 -23.33
N GLN A 115 -14.47 26.39 -22.00
CA GLN A 115 -15.45 25.69 -21.18
C GLN A 115 -15.49 26.26 -19.76
N ASP A 116 -16.62 26.10 -19.07
CA ASP A 116 -16.85 26.69 -17.75
C ASP A 116 -16.01 26.05 -16.64
N ASN A 117 -15.66 24.76 -16.80
CA ASN A 117 -15.01 23.95 -15.77
C ASN A 117 -13.97 23.01 -16.37
N LEU A 118 -12.85 22.85 -15.67
CA LEU A 118 -11.84 21.83 -15.93
C LEU A 118 -12.01 20.67 -14.96
N GLU A 119 -12.21 19.46 -15.48
CA GLU A 119 -12.23 18.26 -14.65
C GLU A 119 -10.80 17.82 -14.31
N VAL A 120 -10.54 17.62 -13.03
CA VAL A 120 -9.25 17.18 -12.50
C VAL A 120 -9.46 15.87 -11.76
N ALA A 121 -8.72 14.84 -12.17
CA ALA A 121 -8.70 13.54 -11.52
C ALA A 121 -7.36 13.33 -10.79
N VAL A 122 -7.42 12.69 -9.62
CA VAL A 122 -6.27 12.26 -8.83
C VAL A 122 -6.43 10.80 -8.42
N SER A 123 -5.29 10.14 -8.24
CA SER A 123 -5.22 8.76 -7.75
C SER A 123 -4.20 8.71 -6.62
N ALA A 124 -4.58 8.13 -5.50
CA ALA A 124 -3.74 7.93 -4.33
C ALA A 124 -3.68 6.45 -3.99
N GLN A 125 -2.54 5.97 -3.51
CA GLN A 125 -2.37 4.58 -3.11
C GLN A 125 -1.59 4.46 -1.81
N SER A 126 -2.06 3.61 -0.90
CA SER A 126 -1.39 3.29 0.36
C SER A 126 -1.31 1.78 0.57
N VAL A 127 -0.34 1.33 1.35
CA VAL A 127 -0.24 -0.07 1.79
C VAL A 127 -0.92 -0.21 3.14
N ARG A 128 -1.83 -1.17 3.28
CA ARG A 128 -2.49 -1.45 4.57
C ARG A 128 -1.47 -1.95 5.59
N SER A 129 -1.40 -1.29 6.76
CA SER A 129 -0.45 -1.64 7.84
C SER A 129 -0.76 -2.97 8.55
N GLY A 130 -1.79 -3.71 8.13
CA GLY A 130 -2.25 -4.93 8.78
C GLY A 130 -1.39 -6.17 8.50
N TYR A 131 -0.64 -6.21 7.39
CA TYR A 131 0.18 -7.38 7.01
C TYR A 131 1.63 -7.17 7.44
N GLN A 132 1.84 -7.02 8.74
CA GLN A 132 3.20 -6.96 9.27
C GLN A 132 3.84 -8.33 9.07
N LYS A 133 4.92 -8.34 8.29
CA LYS A 133 5.83 -9.48 8.22
C LYS A 133 6.60 -9.48 9.52
N ILE A 134 6.28 -10.41 10.41
CA ILE A 134 6.97 -10.54 11.69
C ILE A 134 7.94 -11.71 11.57
N GLU A 135 9.21 -11.48 11.87
CA GLU A 135 10.21 -12.54 11.92
C GLU A 135 10.61 -12.76 13.38
N VAL A 136 10.28 -13.93 13.92
CA VAL A 136 10.53 -14.30 15.31
C VAL A 136 11.61 -15.37 15.36
N SER A 137 12.70 -15.10 16.08
CA SER A 137 13.75 -16.09 16.32
C SER A 137 13.64 -16.62 17.75
N MET A 138 13.37 -17.91 17.89
CA MET A 138 13.27 -18.61 19.17
C MET A 138 14.58 -19.35 19.45
N VAL A 139 15.27 -18.94 20.51
CA VAL A 139 16.48 -19.62 20.99
C VAL A 139 16.10 -20.42 22.23
N LEU A 140 16.12 -21.75 22.12
CA LEU A 140 15.57 -22.65 23.15
C LEU A 140 16.67 -23.50 23.80
N ASP A 141 16.74 -23.48 25.13
CA ASP A 141 17.67 -24.30 25.93
C ASP A 141 17.19 -25.76 25.99
N ASN A 142 18.05 -26.70 25.58
CA ASN A 142 17.82 -28.14 25.72
C ASN A 142 18.90 -28.86 26.53
N THR A 143 19.63 -28.15 27.40
CA THR A 143 20.63 -28.73 28.31
C THR A 143 20.01 -29.75 29.28
N GLY A 144 20.85 -30.60 29.88
CA GLY A 144 20.38 -31.67 30.78
C GLY A 144 19.57 -31.18 32.00
N SER A 145 19.77 -29.93 32.44
CA SER A 145 19.00 -29.30 33.53
C SER A 145 17.55 -28.96 33.15
N MET A 146 17.25 -28.95 31.85
CA MET A 146 15.91 -28.77 31.28
C MET A 146 15.17 -30.09 31.11
N SER A 147 15.80 -31.23 31.39
CA SER A 147 15.17 -32.55 31.24
C SER A 147 13.89 -32.72 32.08
N GLY A 148 13.03 -33.65 31.66
CA GLY A 148 11.75 -33.92 32.31
C GLY A 148 10.72 -32.82 32.02
N GLN A 149 10.08 -32.31 33.08
CA GLN A 149 8.90 -31.45 32.94
C GLN A 149 9.21 -30.08 32.32
N LYS A 150 10.38 -29.50 32.61
CA LYS A 150 10.77 -28.17 32.10
C LYS A 150 10.82 -28.13 30.57
N LEU A 151 11.36 -29.17 29.93
CA LEU A 151 11.41 -29.27 28.46
C LEU A 151 10.02 -29.49 27.86
N THR A 152 9.16 -30.25 28.55
CA THR A 152 7.76 -30.44 28.13
C THR A 152 6.99 -29.12 28.17
N ASP A 153 7.16 -28.35 29.25
CA ASP A 153 6.52 -27.04 29.41
C ASP A 153 7.05 -26.02 28.40
N LEU A 154 8.36 -26.04 28.09
CA LEU A 154 8.97 -25.19 27.06
C LEU A 154 8.36 -25.48 25.67
N LYS A 155 8.19 -26.76 25.33
CA LYS A 155 7.53 -27.17 24.07
C LYS A 155 6.08 -26.72 24.04
N ALA A 156 5.35 -26.85 25.16
CA ALA A 156 3.98 -26.39 25.25
C ALA A 156 3.88 -24.86 25.07
N ALA A 157 4.75 -24.10 25.73
CA ALA A 157 4.80 -22.64 25.61
C ALA A 157 5.15 -22.18 24.19
N ALA A 158 6.15 -22.80 23.54
CA ALA A 158 6.51 -22.49 22.16
C ALA A 158 5.36 -22.78 21.18
N ASN A 159 4.66 -23.91 21.35
CA ASN A 159 3.47 -24.23 20.54
C ASN A 159 2.30 -23.27 20.80
N SER A 160 2.11 -22.83 22.03
CA SER A 160 1.09 -21.81 22.36
C SER A 160 1.41 -20.48 21.68
N LEU A 161 2.67 -20.06 21.64
CA LEU A 161 3.11 -18.87 20.91
C LEU A 161 2.81 -19.00 19.40
N LEU A 162 3.15 -20.14 18.79
CA LEU A 162 2.85 -20.38 17.37
C LEU A 162 1.34 -20.29 17.09
N LYS A 163 0.51 -20.87 17.96
CA LYS A 163 -0.97 -20.83 17.81
C LYS A 163 -1.54 -19.42 17.87
N VAL A 164 -0.96 -18.51 18.65
CA VAL A 164 -1.40 -17.10 18.68
C VAL A 164 -1.25 -16.47 17.29
N PHE A 165 -0.13 -16.75 16.62
CA PHE A 165 0.14 -16.22 15.29
C PHE A 165 -0.56 -16.98 14.16
N GLU A 166 -0.82 -18.29 14.31
CA GLU A 166 -1.66 -19.06 13.37
C GLU A 166 -3.13 -18.61 13.37
N THR A 167 -3.64 -18.23 14.55
CA THR A 167 -5.03 -17.77 14.69
C THR A 167 -5.20 -16.32 14.23
N ALA A 168 -4.11 -15.55 14.16
CA ALA A 168 -4.13 -14.17 13.71
C ALA A 168 -4.22 -14.10 12.18
N SER A 169 -5.41 -13.83 11.66
CA SER A 169 -5.75 -13.80 10.22
C SER A 169 -5.04 -12.71 9.39
N ASN A 170 -4.29 -11.80 10.03
CA ASN A 170 -3.62 -10.69 9.36
C ASN A 170 -2.08 -10.70 9.50
N VAL A 171 -1.48 -11.69 10.17
CA VAL A 171 -0.03 -11.68 10.41
C VAL A 171 0.69 -12.65 9.48
N ASN A 172 1.71 -12.17 8.77
CA ASN A 172 2.63 -13.03 8.04
C ASN A 172 3.86 -13.28 8.93
N ALA A 173 3.75 -14.24 9.84
CA ALA A 173 4.81 -14.56 10.78
C ALA A 173 5.76 -15.65 10.23
N ARG A 174 7.06 -15.40 10.31
CA ARG A 174 8.11 -16.40 10.06
C ARG A 174 8.80 -16.71 11.37
N PHE A 175 8.97 -18.00 11.65
CA PHE A 175 9.61 -18.46 12.86
C PHE A 175 10.94 -19.13 12.51
N SER A 176 11.99 -18.74 13.22
CA SER A 176 13.25 -19.46 13.30
C SER A 176 13.36 -20.13 14.66
N LEU A 177 13.93 -21.33 14.70
CA LEU A 177 14.14 -22.10 15.91
C LEU A 177 15.61 -22.51 16.01
N VAL A 178 16.26 -22.13 17.11
CA VAL A 178 17.66 -22.44 17.39
C VAL A 178 17.73 -23.15 18.74
N PRO A 179 17.75 -24.49 18.77
CA PRO A 179 17.99 -25.23 20.01
C PRO A 179 19.47 -25.16 20.39
N PHE A 180 19.78 -24.93 21.67
CA PHE A 180 21.15 -24.91 22.17
C PHE A 180 21.32 -25.76 23.44
N SER A 181 22.47 -26.45 23.53
CA SER A 181 22.99 -27.02 24.78
C SER A 181 24.35 -26.41 25.10
N ARG A 182 25.45 -27.12 24.82
CA ARG A 182 26.83 -26.58 24.85
C ARG A 182 27.24 -26.00 23.49
N TYR A 183 26.64 -26.49 22.42
CA TYR A 183 26.79 -26.03 21.04
C TYR A 183 25.42 -26.04 20.36
N VAL A 184 25.27 -25.27 19.28
CA VAL A 184 24.10 -25.36 18.40
C VAL A 184 24.32 -26.50 17.42
N ASN A 185 23.42 -27.46 17.37
CA ASN A 185 23.47 -28.53 16.38
C ASN A 185 22.84 -28.07 15.07
N VAL A 186 23.66 -27.95 14.03
CA VAL A 186 23.27 -27.42 12.71
C VAL A 186 23.11 -28.52 11.65
N GLY A 187 23.16 -29.79 12.07
CA GLY A 187 23.13 -30.94 11.16
C GLY A 187 24.49 -31.16 10.49
N THR A 188 24.80 -32.42 10.19
CA THR A 188 26.08 -32.76 9.52
C THR A 188 26.12 -32.29 8.07
N GLU A 189 24.96 -32.04 7.45
CA GLU A 189 24.83 -31.43 6.13
C GLU A 189 25.34 -29.98 6.04
N ASN A 190 25.44 -29.25 7.16
CA ASN A 190 25.89 -27.86 7.19
C ASN A 190 27.31 -27.68 7.78
N ARG A 191 28.05 -28.78 7.98
CA ARG A 191 29.46 -28.74 8.43
C ARG A 191 30.33 -28.07 7.35
N GLY A 192 30.68 -26.80 7.54
CA GLY A 192 31.60 -26.05 6.67
C GLY A 192 31.01 -24.79 6.03
N SER A 193 29.74 -24.47 6.27
CA SER A 193 29.18 -23.18 5.83
C SER A 193 29.76 -22.04 6.67
N LEU A 194 30.58 -21.19 6.04
CA LEU A 194 31.24 -20.03 6.66
C LEU A 194 30.26 -18.88 7.04
N GLY A 195 28.96 -19.08 6.83
CA GLY A 195 27.87 -18.15 7.19
C GLY A 195 26.86 -18.79 8.13
N LEU A 196 27.31 -19.28 9.28
CA LEU A 196 26.53 -20.11 10.20
C LEU A 196 25.66 -19.30 11.21
N VAL A 197 25.09 -18.17 10.76
CA VAL A 197 24.20 -17.30 11.57
C VAL A 197 22.77 -17.24 11.02
N TYR A 198 22.47 -17.86 9.88
CA TYR A 198 21.13 -17.79 9.27
C TYR A 198 20.60 -19.18 8.87
N LEU A 199 20.19 -19.98 9.86
CA LEU A 199 19.39 -21.17 9.61
C LEU A 199 17.93 -20.74 9.36
N MET A 200 17.66 -20.31 8.14
CA MET A 200 16.34 -19.90 7.68
C MET A 200 15.57 -21.16 7.24
N ILE A 201 14.74 -21.74 8.11
CA ILE A 201 13.82 -22.81 7.72
C ILE A 201 12.80 -22.21 6.76
N ARG A 202 13.02 -22.41 5.47
CA ARG A 202 12.16 -21.95 4.38
C ARG A 202 10.93 -22.86 4.26
N LEU A 203 9.94 -22.67 5.13
CA LEU A 203 8.61 -23.23 4.86
C LEU A 203 7.93 -22.37 3.78
N ARG A 204 7.96 -22.89 2.56
CA ARG A 204 7.36 -22.31 1.38
C ARG A 204 5.83 -22.43 1.45
N SER A 205 5.18 -21.29 1.25
CA SER A 205 3.77 -21.13 0.89
C SER A 205 3.43 -21.92 -0.37
N GLU A 206 2.44 -22.82 -0.30
CA GLU A 206 1.48 -23.20 -1.36
C GLU A 206 0.68 -24.42 -0.86
N ILE A 207 -0.60 -24.21 -0.50
CA ILE A 207 -1.57 -25.30 -0.34
C ILE A 207 -2.39 -25.34 -1.64
N PRO A 208 -2.16 -26.26 -2.58
CA PRO A 208 -3.20 -26.63 -3.53
C PRO A 208 -3.99 -27.82 -2.96
N ALA A 209 -5.31 -27.65 -2.88
CA ALA A 209 -6.25 -28.72 -2.56
C ALA A 209 -6.06 -29.92 -3.51
N LEU A 210 -5.96 -31.13 -2.97
CA LEU A 210 -5.88 -32.35 -3.78
C LEU A 210 -7.28 -32.89 -4.10
N PRO A 211 -7.58 -33.25 -5.37
CA PRO A 211 -8.84 -33.89 -5.75
C PRO A 211 -8.84 -35.38 -5.37
N ARG A 212 -10.00 -35.87 -4.91
CA ARG A 212 -10.22 -37.30 -4.64
C ARG A 212 -10.52 -38.07 -5.93
N LYS A 213 -9.63 -38.98 -6.36
CA LYS A 213 -9.94 -40.37 -6.78
C LYS A 213 -8.73 -41.10 -7.39
N ASN A 214 -8.48 -42.30 -6.86
CA ASN A 214 -8.20 -43.56 -7.54
C ASN A 214 -7.47 -43.52 -8.89
N SER A 215 -6.15 -43.68 -8.87
CA SER A 215 -5.40 -44.61 -9.74
C SER A 215 -3.89 -44.43 -9.51
N CYS A 216 -3.20 -45.52 -9.21
CA CYS A 216 -1.75 -45.61 -9.36
C CYS A 216 -1.47 -46.03 -10.81
N PRO A 217 -0.45 -45.46 -11.48
CA PRO A 217 0.74 -46.28 -11.67
C PRO A 217 2.09 -45.53 -11.54
N SER A 218 3.05 -46.26 -10.98
CA SER A 218 4.51 -46.25 -11.17
C SER A 218 5.17 -45.07 -11.90
N ARG A 219 5.75 -44.13 -11.14
CA ARG A 219 7.14 -43.65 -11.32
C ARG A 219 7.59 -42.78 -10.14
N ALA A 220 8.74 -43.16 -9.58
CA ALA A 220 9.62 -42.48 -8.64
C ALA A 220 9.18 -41.12 -8.04
N ALA A 221 8.71 -41.15 -6.79
CA ALA A 221 8.94 -40.08 -5.82
C ALA A 221 9.02 -40.72 -4.42
N LYS A 222 10.24 -41.04 -3.99
CA LYS A 222 10.53 -41.47 -2.60
C LYS A 222 10.25 -40.28 -1.67
N TRP A 223 9.07 -40.27 -1.05
CA TRP A 223 8.82 -39.51 0.17
C TRP A 223 8.29 -40.47 1.22
N PHE A 224 9.17 -40.90 2.13
CA PHE A 224 8.79 -41.66 3.32
C PHE A 224 9.59 -41.19 4.55
N ARG A 225 8.88 -40.44 5.43
CA ARG A 225 8.91 -40.44 6.92
C ARG A 225 10.20 -39.97 7.64
N PRO A 226 10.18 -39.54 8.94
CA PRO A 226 9.27 -39.89 10.07
C PRO A 226 8.81 -38.73 11.00
N PRO A 227 7.99 -39.00 12.05
CA PRO A 227 7.70 -38.00 13.10
C PRO A 227 8.96 -37.66 13.90
N LEU A 228 9.09 -36.39 14.28
CA LEU A 228 10.23 -35.84 15.04
C LEU A 228 10.40 -36.57 16.38
N ARG A 229 11.32 -37.55 16.41
CA ARG A 229 11.97 -38.03 17.64
C ARG A 229 13.12 -37.08 17.95
N MET A 230 12.97 -36.28 18.98
CA MET A 230 14.11 -35.67 19.69
C MET A 230 14.59 -36.70 20.71
N THR A 231 15.74 -37.33 20.48
CA THR A 231 16.46 -38.07 21.51
C THR A 231 17.17 -37.09 22.45
N ALA A 232 17.36 -37.55 23.69
CA ALA A 232 17.98 -36.85 24.80
C ALA A 232 19.38 -36.32 24.52
#